data_AF-A0AAD8WHA9-F1
#
_entry.id   AF-A0AAD8WHA9-F1
#
_cell.length_a   1.000
_cell.length_b   1.000
_cell.length_c   1.000
_cell.angle_alpha   90.00
_cell.angle_beta   90.00
_cell.angle_gamma   90.00
#
_symmetry.space_group_name_H-M   'P 1'
#
loop_
_entity.id
_entity.type
_entity.pdbx_description
1 polymer ?
#
loop_
_entity_poly.entity_id
_entity_poly.type
_entity_poly.pdbx_seq_one_letter_code
_entity_poly.pdbx_strand_id
1 'polypeptide(L)'
;MDRVTEALWRVRGEDPQDLEALVGRILGYIHFVLPDPPVSRRATLRAFLPNDGVDRVSALPYALLRNIVSRLPDKDAARTAVLATRWRGLWRSAPLVLVDSHFLAPAATSGGQVALARAEARRVTAAVSRVLAAHPGPIRCAHLTCSYMAEFPTLLARWLQTLAVKGVQDLVLVNRPFPLALDLPDALFGMPALTRLYLGFFKFPDTAGLPRTVSFPNLRELGLCTVVIFGPDMDFVLARSPALEILCIQANLFTERLRIVSRSLRCVQVVVATDLDILLAYAPHLERLIVWSVLANERSNMTIKIAPAPSLSTLGYLEPEFHTLEVGNTVIKVIYLLNPRLLIFRFLYLRT
;
A
#
# COMPACT_ATOMS: atom_id res chain seq x y z
N MET A 1 18.28 9.12 -11.08
CA MET A 1 18.55 7.71 -10.74
C MET A 1 19.86 7.58 -9.96
N ASP A 2 20.00 6.59 -9.06
CA ASP A 2 21.29 6.25 -8.45
C ASP A 2 22.11 5.32 -9.34
N ARG A 3 23.43 5.32 -9.18
CA ARG A 3 24.35 4.58 -10.06
C ARG A 3 24.18 3.06 -10.03
N VAL A 4 23.73 2.49 -8.91
CA VAL A 4 23.56 1.04 -8.76
C VAL A 4 22.36 0.57 -9.58
N THR A 5 21.23 1.28 -9.44
CA THR A 5 20.04 1.02 -10.25
C THR A 5 20.34 1.22 -11.74
N GLU A 6 21.04 2.30 -12.10
CA GLU A 6 21.44 2.56 -13.49
C GLU A 6 22.28 1.42 -14.09
N ALA A 7 23.24 0.89 -13.34
CA ALA A 7 24.07 -0.23 -13.79
C ALA A 7 23.27 -1.53 -13.95
N LEU A 8 22.38 -1.86 -12.99
CA LEU A 8 21.52 -3.05 -13.07
C LEU A 8 20.65 -3.06 -14.33
N TRP A 9 20.08 -1.91 -14.69
CA TRP A 9 19.20 -1.80 -15.85
C TRP A 9 19.95 -1.65 -17.17
N ARG A 10 21.13 -1.01 -17.18
CA ARG A 10 22.03 -1.04 -18.34
C ARG A 10 22.47 -2.46 -18.69
N VAL A 11 22.72 -3.32 -17.70
CA VAL A 11 23.03 -4.74 -17.91
C VAL A 11 21.84 -5.49 -18.55
N ARG A 12 20.61 -5.05 -18.29
CA ARG A 12 19.39 -5.57 -18.95
C ARG A 12 19.14 -4.96 -20.34
N GLY A 13 20.01 -4.08 -20.82
CA GLY A 13 19.92 -3.46 -22.15
C GLY A 13 18.98 -2.26 -22.25
N GLU A 14 18.55 -1.69 -21.12
CA GLU A 14 17.55 -0.61 -21.07
C GLU A 14 18.20 0.78 -20.91
N ASP A 15 17.64 1.80 -21.56
CA ASP A 15 18.10 3.20 -21.47
C ASP A 15 17.68 3.84 -20.11
N PRO A 16 18.60 4.47 -19.37
CA PRO A 16 18.30 5.28 -18.19
C PRO A 16 17.14 6.28 -18.33
N GLN A 17 16.96 6.93 -19.50
CA GLN A 17 15.89 7.90 -19.72
C GLN A 17 14.51 7.23 -19.79
N ASP A 18 14.42 6.11 -20.52
CA ASP A 18 13.19 5.31 -20.62
C ASP A 18 12.80 4.75 -19.24
N LEU A 19 13.80 4.38 -18.43
CA LEU A 19 13.58 3.92 -17.06
C LEU A 19 13.02 5.03 -16.16
N GLU A 20 13.52 6.27 -16.27
CA GLU A 20 12.98 7.39 -15.49
C GLU A 20 11.52 7.69 -15.89
N ALA A 21 11.20 7.63 -17.18
CA ALA A 21 9.83 7.74 -17.68
C ALA A 21 8.94 6.58 -17.21
N LEU A 22 9.44 5.34 -17.24
CA LEU A 22 8.76 4.15 -16.73
C LEU A 22 8.47 4.29 -15.23
N VAL A 23 9.46 4.65 -14.42
CA VAL A 23 9.31 4.86 -12.97
C VAL A 23 8.32 5.98 -12.69
N GLY A 24 8.32 7.06 -13.46
CA GLY A 24 7.32 8.12 -13.37
C GLY A 24 5.89 7.61 -13.64
N ARG A 25 5.70 6.80 -14.68
CA ARG A 25 4.41 6.15 -14.99
C ARG A 25 3.98 5.19 -13.89
N ILE A 26 4.89 4.36 -13.40
CA ILE A 26 4.63 3.39 -12.33
C ILE A 26 4.26 4.11 -11.04
N LEU A 27 4.97 5.18 -10.67
CA LEU A 27 4.63 6.00 -9.51
C LEU A 27 3.22 6.59 -9.64
N GLY A 28 2.87 7.11 -10.83
CA GLY A 28 1.51 7.58 -11.13
C GLY A 28 0.46 6.49 -10.97
N TYR A 29 0.72 5.29 -11.50
CA TYR A 29 -0.12 4.11 -11.34
C TYR A 29 -0.26 3.69 -9.87
N ILE A 30 0.84 3.63 -9.11
CA ILE A 30 0.82 3.29 -7.69
C ILE A 30 -0.10 4.25 -6.94
N HIS A 31 0.03 5.56 -7.17
CA HIS A 31 -0.87 6.54 -6.55
C HIS A 31 -2.36 6.35 -6.91
N PHE A 32 -2.65 5.77 -8.07
CA PHE A 32 -4.02 5.45 -8.48
C PHE A 32 -4.57 4.19 -7.79
N VAL A 33 -3.73 3.18 -7.53
CA VAL A 33 -4.17 1.90 -6.93
C VAL A 33 -4.05 1.84 -5.41
N LEU A 34 -3.35 2.79 -4.79
CA LEU A 34 -3.31 2.90 -3.34
C LEU A 34 -4.72 3.11 -2.77
N PRO A 35 -5.01 2.55 -1.58
CA PRO A 35 -6.28 2.77 -0.93
C PRO A 35 -6.50 4.26 -0.63
N ASP A 36 -7.72 4.74 -0.84
CA ASP A 36 -8.08 6.10 -0.46
C ASP A 36 -7.95 6.29 1.05
N PRO A 37 -7.40 7.44 1.51
CA PRO A 37 -7.37 7.74 2.92
C PRO A 37 -8.80 7.87 3.47
N PRO A 38 -9.03 7.56 4.76
CA PRO A 38 -10.36 7.59 5.36
C PRO A 38 -10.90 9.02 5.59
N VAL A 39 -10.19 10.06 5.13
CA VAL A 39 -10.56 11.48 5.24
C VAL A 39 -10.24 12.18 3.92
N SER A 40 -11.08 13.14 3.53
CA SER A 40 -10.93 13.89 2.28
C SER A 40 -10.69 15.38 2.52
N ARG A 41 -9.76 15.97 1.75
CA ARG A 41 -9.57 17.44 1.67
C ARG A 41 -10.74 18.20 1.08
N ARG A 42 -11.60 17.53 0.29
CA ARG A 42 -12.74 18.19 -0.38
C ARG A 42 -13.86 18.55 0.59
N ALA A 43 -13.91 17.87 1.74
CA ALA A 43 -14.86 18.21 2.80
C ALA A 43 -14.44 19.54 3.44
N THR A 44 -15.02 20.64 2.98
CA THR A 44 -14.87 21.92 3.67
C THR A 44 -15.76 21.90 4.91
N LEU A 45 -15.17 22.05 6.09
CA LEU A 45 -15.92 22.36 7.31
C LEU A 45 -16.59 23.73 7.12
N ARG A 46 -17.85 23.73 6.68
CA ARG A 46 -18.72 24.90 6.66
C ARG A 46 -19.69 24.77 7.83
N ALA A 47 -19.47 25.60 8.85
CA ALA A 47 -20.43 25.76 9.92
C ALA A 47 -21.48 26.78 9.44
N PHE A 48 -22.72 26.33 9.26
CA PHE A 48 -23.86 27.25 9.26
C PHE A 48 -24.12 27.59 10.72
N LEU A 49 -23.88 28.85 11.12
CA LEU A 49 -24.26 29.31 12.44
C LEU A 49 -25.78 29.20 12.55
N PRO A 50 -26.34 28.46 13.53
CA PRO A 50 -27.76 28.49 13.76
C PRO A 50 -28.15 29.91 14.16
N ASN A 51 -29.35 30.35 13.74
CA ASN A 51 -29.84 31.72 13.94
C ASN A 51 -29.99 32.09 15.44
N ASP A 52 -29.89 31.12 16.34
CA ASP A 52 -29.98 31.24 17.80
C ASP A 52 -28.60 31.36 18.51
N GLY A 53 -27.48 31.17 17.79
CA GLY A 53 -26.13 31.23 18.36
C GLY A 53 -25.77 30.11 19.35
N VAL A 54 -26.61 29.07 19.46
CA VAL A 54 -26.42 28.00 20.46
C VAL A 54 -25.40 26.98 19.97
N ASP A 55 -24.30 26.80 20.72
CA ASP A 55 -23.29 25.77 20.44
C ASP A 55 -23.77 24.37 20.91
N ARG A 56 -24.56 23.73 20.05
CA ARG A 56 -25.05 22.36 20.26
C ARG A 56 -23.97 21.30 20.05
N VAL A 57 -22.89 21.62 19.35
CA VAL A 57 -21.82 20.66 19.07
C VAL A 57 -20.99 20.46 20.33
N SER A 58 -20.61 21.52 21.03
CA SER A 58 -19.90 21.42 22.31
C SER A 58 -20.73 20.76 23.42
N ALA A 59 -22.04 20.64 23.29
CA ALA A 59 -22.89 19.87 24.23
C ALA A 59 -22.76 18.35 24.05
N LEU A 60 -22.22 17.86 22.93
CA LEU A 60 -22.08 16.42 22.67
C LEU A 60 -21.17 15.73 23.70
N PRO A 61 -21.44 14.45 24.02
CA PRO A 61 -20.55 13.62 24.81
C PRO A 61 -19.12 13.59 24.27
N TYR A 62 -18.13 13.51 25.17
CA TYR A 62 -16.71 13.56 24.82
C TYR A 62 -16.32 12.50 23.77
N ALA A 63 -16.88 11.29 23.87
CA ALA A 63 -16.65 10.22 22.92
C ALA A 63 -17.09 10.55 21.49
N LEU A 64 -18.23 11.25 21.33
CA LEU A 64 -18.73 11.66 20.01
C LEU A 64 -17.86 12.79 19.42
N LEU A 65 -17.50 13.77 20.25
CA LEU A 65 -16.57 14.83 19.82
C LEU A 65 -15.22 14.26 19.38
N ARG A 66 -14.69 13.28 20.12
CA ARG A 66 -13.45 12.59 19.76
C ARG A 66 -13.60 11.84 18.44
N ASN A 67 -14.76 11.22 18.21
CA ASN A 67 -15.07 10.54 16.95
C ASN A 67 -15.11 11.54 15.78
N ILE A 68 -15.73 12.71 15.96
CA ILE A 68 -15.75 13.78 14.96
C ILE A 68 -14.31 14.20 14.61
N VAL A 69 -13.50 14.55 15.61
CA VAL A 69 -12.10 14.97 15.39
C VAL A 69 -11.29 13.87 14.69
N SER A 70 -11.53 12.59 15.00
CA SER A 70 -10.85 11.44 14.37
C SER A 70 -11.18 11.21 12.88
N ARG A 71 -12.18 11.92 12.36
CA ARG A 71 -12.58 11.88 10.94
C ARG A 71 -12.15 13.12 10.17
N LEU A 72 -11.50 14.08 10.84
CA LEU A 72 -10.98 15.27 10.19
C LEU A 72 -9.56 15.00 9.66
N PRO A 73 -9.19 15.62 8.52
CA PRO A 73 -7.78 15.75 8.14
C PRO A 73 -6.97 16.38 9.27
N ASP A 74 -5.69 16.04 9.36
CA ASP A 74 -4.77 16.42 10.43
C ASP A 74 -4.76 17.94 10.73
N LYS A 75 -4.73 18.80 9.71
CA LYS A 75 -4.77 20.27 9.87
C LYS A 75 -6.08 20.73 10.47
N ASP A 76 -7.20 20.20 10.01
CA ASP A 76 -8.52 20.61 10.48
C ASP A 76 -8.80 20.08 11.89
N ALA A 77 -8.36 18.85 12.17
CA ALA A 77 -8.34 18.29 13.53
C ALA A 77 -7.56 19.22 14.48
N ALA A 78 -6.36 19.67 14.10
CA ALA A 78 -5.58 20.60 14.91
C ALA A 78 -6.27 21.96 15.09
N ARG A 79 -6.95 22.48 14.05
CA ARG A 79 -7.70 23.74 14.12
C ARG A 79 -8.89 23.66 15.08
N THR A 80 -9.48 22.51 15.33
CA THR A 80 -10.55 22.40 16.34
C THR A 80 -10.09 22.83 17.73
N ALA A 81 -8.79 22.73 18.04
CA ALA A 81 -8.23 23.08 19.33
C ALA A 81 -8.41 24.56 19.71
N VAL A 82 -8.68 25.46 18.75
CA VAL A 82 -8.95 26.88 19.03
C VAL A 82 -10.42 27.17 19.33
N LEU A 83 -11.33 26.20 19.14
CA LEU A 83 -12.77 26.42 19.34
C LEU A 83 -13.13 26.54 20.83
N ALA A 84 -12.55 25.69 21.69
CA ALA A 84 -12.60 25.83 23.14
C ALA A 84 -11.52 24.97 23.82
N THR A 85 -11.28 25.21 25.11
CA THR A 85 -10.34 24.41 25.94
C THR A 85 -10.62 22.90 25.88
N ARG A 86 -11.91 22.51 25.86
CA ARG A 86 -12.34 21.12 25.70
C ARG A 86 -11.86 20.49 24.39
N TRP A 87 -11.93 21.23 23.28
CA TRP A 87 -11.49 20.77 21.96
C TRP A 87 -9.97 20.60 21.85
N ARG A 88 -9.20 21.38 22.62
CA ARG A 88 -7.76 21.19 22.75
C ARG A 88 -7.42 19.81 23.33
N GLY A 89 -8.14 19.36 24.36
CA GLY A 89 -7.99 18.02 24.92
C GLY A 89 -8.40 16.90 23.96
N LEU A 90 -9.46 17.16 23.17
CA LEU A 90 -9.94 16.23 22.15
C LEU A 90 -8.89 16.01 21.05
N TRP A 91 -8.32 17.07 20.48
CA TRP A 91 -7.25 16.94 19.50
C TRP A 91 -6.07 16.12 20.04
N ARG A 92 -5.62 16.40 21.27
CA ARG A 92 -4.49 15.68 21.90
C ARG A 92 -4.75 14.19 22.14
N SER A 93 -6.01 13.77 22.26
CA SER A 93 -6.38 12.37 22.59
C SER A 93 -7.02 11.61 21.42
N ALA A 94 -7.40 12.28 20.35
CA ALA A 94 -8.03 11.67 19.19
C ALA A 94 -7.04 10.79 18.40
N PRO A 95 -7.51 9.67 17.81
CA PRO A 95 -6.74 8.93 16.83
C PRO A 95 -6.62 9.76 15.55
N LEU A 96 -5.41 10.20 15.25
CA LEU A 96 -5.15 11.06 14.10
C LEU A 96 -5.13 10.26 12.80
N VAL A 97 -5.59 10.90 11.71
CA VAL A 97 -5.39 10.46 10.33
C VAL A 97 -4.40 11.42 9.68
N LEU A 98 -3.18 10.95 9.42
CA LEU A 98 -2.09 11.72 8.84
C LEU A 98 -1.92 11.35 7.36
N VAL A 99 -2.12 12.31 6.46
CA VAL A 99 -1.97 12.06 5.02
C VAL A 99 -1.06 13.14 4.46
N ASP A 100 0.11 12.77 3.97
CA ASP A 100 1.13 13.74 3.61
C ASP A 100 0.81 14.55 2.35
N SER A 101 0.06 13.96 1.43
CA SER A 101 -0.52 14.67 0.28
C SER A 101 -1.43 15.82 0.73
N HIS A 102 -1.92 15.82 1.98
CA HIS A 102 -2.67 16.93 2.56
C HIS A 102 -1.83 18.14 2.96
N PHE A 103 -0.51 18.09 2.78
CA PHE A 103 0.37 19.25 2.90
C PHE A 103 0.67 19.92 1.57
N LEU A 104 0.45 19.23 0.44
CA LEU A 104 0.71 19.76 -0.91
C LEU A 104 -0.22 20.92 -1.27
N ALA A 105 0.29 21.86 -2.06
CA ALA A 105 -0.52 22.90 -2.69
C ALA A 105 -1.60 22.29 -3.62
N PRO A 106 -2.81 22.88 -3.73
CA PRO A 106 -3.88 22.34 -4.59
C PRO A 106 -3.46 22.12 -6.05
N ALA A 107 -2.63 23.01 -6.61
CA ALA A 107 -2.11 22.90 -7.98
C ALA A 107 -1.21 21.66 -8.21
N ALA A 108 -0.61 21.11 -7.15
CA ALA A 108 0.26 19.92 -7.21
C ALA A 108 -0.51 18.59 -7.15
N THR A 109 -1.84 18.63 -7.01
CA THR A 109 -2.70 17.43 -6.87
C THR A 109 -3.46 17.06 -8.14
N SER A 110 -3.34 17.86 -9.20
CA SER A 110 -3.99 17.65 -10.49
C SER A 110 -3.10 16.83 -11.43
N GLY A 111 -3.57 15.65 -11.86
CA GLY A 111 -3.13 15.05 -13.13
C GLY A 111 -2.18 13.85 -13.11
N GLY A 112 -2.07 13.07 -12.03
CA GLY A 112 -1.46 11.72 -12.06
C GLY A 112 0.04 11.62 -12.38
N GLN A 113 0.67 12.68 -12.88
CA GLN A 113 2.11 12.82 -13.07
C GLN A 113 2.65 13.71 -11.97
N VAL A 114 3.13 13.09 -10.89
CA VAL A 114 3.68 13.85 -9.79
C VAL A 114 5.18 14.02 -9.98
N ALA A 115 5.58 14.95 -10.86
CA ALA A 115 6.88 15.61 -10.73
C ALA A 115 6.80 16.57 -9.53
N LEU A 116 6.77 16.02 -8.31
CA LEU A 116 6.84 16.82 -7.10
C LEU A 116 8.24 17.40 -7.00
N ALA A 117 8.37 18.72 -7.08
CA ALA A 117 9.65 19.36 -6.87
C ALA A 117 10.22 18.93 -5.51
N ARG A 118 11.50 18.53 -5.48
CA ARG A 118 12.18 18.07 -4.24
C ARG A 118 12.02 19.05 -3.08
N ALA A 119 12.04 20.36 -3.36
CA ALA A 119 11.83 21.40 -2.35
C ALA A 119 10.45 21.28 -1.67
N GLU A 120 9.38 21.05 -2.44
CA GLU A 120 8.03 20.86 -1.90
C GLU A 120 7.93 19.54 -1.13
N ALA A 121 8.51 18.45 -1.67
CA ALA A 121 8.61 17.18 -0.95
C ALA A 121 9.29 17.33 0.41
N ARG A 122 10.39 18.08 0.50
CA ARG A 122 11.08 18.39 1.77
C ARG A 122 10.21 19.19 2.73
N ARG A 123 9.43 20.16 2.23
CA ARG A 123 8.45 20.90 3.06
C ARG A 123 7.39 19.98 3.63
N VAL A 124 6.86 19.05 2.83
CA VAL A 124 5.92 18.03 3.27
C VAL A 124 6.55 17.11 4.32
N THR A 125 7.76 16.60 4.08
CA THR A 125 8.52 15.78 5.04
C THR A 125 8.72 16.51 6.38
N ALA A 126 9.08 17.80 6.35
CA ALA A 126 9.21 18.61 7.55
C ALA A 126 7.86 18.81 8.28
N ALA A 127 6.76 18.96 7.54
CA ALA A 127 5.42 19.04 8.12
C ALA A 127 5.00 17.74 8.80
N VAL A 128 5.18 16.59 8.14
CA VAL A 128 4.94 15.25 8.71
C VAL A 128 5.70 15.09 10.02
N SER A 129 6.99 15.42 10.03
CA SER A 129 7.83 15.34 11.24
C SER A 129 7.30 16.20 12.39
N ARG A 130 6.85 17.42 12.09
CA ARG A 130 6.26 18.31 13.11
C ARG A 130 4.95 17.75 13.65
N VAL A 131 4.10 17.18 12.81
CA VAL A 131 2.83 16.59 13.25
C VAL A 131 3.06 15.37 14.13
N LEU A 132 3.96 14.47 13.73
CA LEU A 132 4.32 13.29 14.52
C LEU A 132 4.89 13.67 15.90
N ALA A 133 5.69 14.74 15.97
CA ALA A 133 6.25 15.25 17.22
C ALA A 133 5.24 16.01 18.08
N ALA A 134 4.35 16.80 17.47
CA ALA A 134 3.42 17.67 18.18
C ALA A 134 2.17 16.95 18.70
N HIS A 135 1.71 15.90 18.01
CA HIS A 135 0.52 15.16 18.40
C HIS A 135 0.85 14.15 19.50
N PRO A 136 0.35 14.30 20.74
CA PRO A 136 0.66 13.36 21.81
C PRO A 136 -0.17 12.07 21.74
N GLY A 137 -1.32 12.09 21.07
CA GLY A 137 -2.27 10.98 21.01
C GLY A 137 -1.88 9.85 20.06
N PRO A 138 -2.77 8.85 19.91
CA PRO A 138 -2.59 7.75 18.96
C PRO A 138 -2.72 8.24 17.52
N ILE A 139 -2.15 7.48 16.59
CA ILE A 139 -2.30 7.69 15.15
C ILE A 139 -2.96 6.43 14.62
N ARG A 140 -4.15 6.57 14.01
CA ARG A 140 -4.86 5.42 13.44
C ARG A 140 -4.35 5.10 12.05
N CYS A 141 -4.11 6.13 11.26
CA CYS A 141 -3.82 6.02 9.84
C CYS A 141 -2.70 7.00 9.45
N ALA A 142 -1.74 6.52 8.68
CA ALA A 142 -0.64 7.30 8.13
C ALA A 142 -0.41 6.95 6.65
N HIS A 143 -0.65 7.90 5.75
CA HIS A 143 -0.34 7.77 4.33
C HIS A 143 0.82 8.72 4.01
N LEU A 144 1.99 8.15 3.75
CA LEU A 144 3.26 8.84 3.52
C LEU A 144 3.79 8.46 2.13
N THR A 145 3.52 9.30 1.14
CA THR A 145 3.71 9.00 -0.29
C THR A 145 4.40 10.14 -1.07
N CYS A 146 4.69 11.26 -0.42
CA CYS A 146 5.23 12.48 -1.00
C CYS A 146 6.71 12.71 -0.68
N SER A 147 7.33 11.87 0.13
CA SER A 147 8.71 12.05 0.61
C SER A 147 9.73 11.28 -0.22
N TYR A 148 10.86 11.93 -0.55
CA TYR A 148 12.09 11.26 -0.99
C TYR A 148 12.80 10.69 0.24
N MET A 149 12.39 9.50 0.70
CA MET A 149 12.78 9.00 2.02
C MET A 149 14.26 8.61 2.08
N ALA A 150 14.88 8.34 0.93
CA ALA A 150 16.31 8.09 0.81
C ALA A 150 17.18 9.28 1.26
N GLU A 151 16.67 10.52 1.18
CA GLU A 151 17.39 11.69 1.69
C GLU A 151 17.41 11.74 3.23
N PHE A 152 16.53 10.98 3.89
CA PHE A 152 16.32 11.05 5.34
C PHE A 152 16.13 9.66 6.00
N PRO A 153 17.10 8.73 5.89
CA PRO A 153 16.95 7.36 6.40
C PRO A 153 16.75 7.30 7.93
N THR A 154 17.48 8.12 8.68
CA THR A 154 17.32 8.21 10.15
C THR A 154 15.95 8.76 10.54
N LEU A 155 15.41 9.69 9.75
CA LEU A 155 14.09 10.25 9.96
C LEU A 155 13.01 9.21 9.70
N LEU A 156 13.15 8.42 8.63
CA LEU A 156 12.25 7.32 8.31
C LEU A 156 12.18 6.31 9.46
N ALA A 157 13.33 5.88 9.97
CA ALA A 157 13.38 4.98 11.13
C ALA A 157 12.66 5.57 12.35
N ARG A 158 12.88 6.86 12.64
CA ARG A 158 12.19 7.57 13.73
C ARG A 158 10.68 7.68 13.51
N TRP A 159 10.23 7.92 12.28
CA TRP A 159 8.81 7.96 11.96
C TRP A 159 8.16 6.60 12.21
N LEU A 160 8.76 5.51 11.72
CA LEU A 160 8.25 4.16 11.95
C LEU A 160 8.21 3.82 13.44
N GLN A 161 9.25 4.13 14.20
CA GLN A 161 9.25 3.96 15.67
C GLN A 161 8.11 4.76 16.33
N THR A 162 7.90 6.00 15.91
CA THR A 162 6.84 6.86 16.45
C THR A 162 5.45 6.29 16.12
N LEU A 163 5.25 5.81 14.90
CA LEU A 163 4.00 5.20 14.45
C LEU A 163 3.71 3.88 15.17
N ALA A 164 4.74 3.07 15.42
CA ALA A 164 4.66 1.85 16.22
C ALA A 164 4.18 2.16 17.64
N VAL A 165 4.84 3.11 18.33
CA VAL A 165 4.46 3.54 19.69
C VAL A 165 3.04 4.13 19.73
N LYS A 166 2.62 4.81 18.66
CA LYS A 166 1.30 5.43 18.57
C LYS A 166 0.20 4.49 18.07
N GLY A 167 0.53 3.21 17.84
CA GLY A 167 -0.43 2.15 17.52
C GLY A 167 -1.11 2.30 16.15
N VAL A 168 -0.33 2.62 15.11
CA VAL A 168 -0.84 2.73 13.74
C VAL A 168 -1.53 1.45 13.27
N GLN A 169 -2.69 1.61 12.63
CA GLN A 169 -3.51 0.52 12.10
C GLN A 169 -3.47 0.47 10.56
N ASP A 170 -3.50 1.64 9.93
CA ASP A 170 -3.44 1.77 8.47
C ASP A 170 -2.17 2.53 8.09
N LEU A 171 -1.23 1.86 7.42
CA LEU A 171 0.03 2.45 7.00
C LEU A 171 0.21 2.28 5.49
N VAL A 172 0.31 3.40 4.80
CA VAL A 172 0.75 3.47 3.40
C VAL A 172 2.08 4.21 3.37
N LEU A 173 3.12 3.54 2.89
CA LEU A 173 4.47 4.08 2.81
C LEU A 173 5.00 3.88 1.40
N VAL A 174 5.07 4.95 0.62
CA VAL A 174 5.61 4.94 -0.75
C VAL A 174 6.77 5.90 -0.83
N ASN A 175 7.96 5.36 -1.07
CA ASN A 175 9.14 6.18 -1.34
C ASN A 175 8.99 6.85 -2.71
N ARG A 176 9.38 8.11 -2.81
CA ARG A 176 9.54 8.78 -4.11
C ARG A 176 10.88 8.45 -4.73
N PRO A 177 10.93 8.29 -6.06
CA PRO A 177 11.84 7.35 -6.67
C PRO A 177 13.32 7.73 -6.54
N PHE A 178 14.11 6.66 -6.62
CA PHE A 178 15.55 6.53 -6.52
C PHE A 178 16.18 6.75 -5.13
N PRO A 179 16.91 5.73 -4.62
CA PRO A 179 17.12 4.39 -5.18
C PRO A 179 15.87 3.49 -5.10
N LEU A 180 15.72 2.53 -6.02
CA LEU A 180 14.60 1.57 -6.05
C LEU A 180 14.72 0.47 -4.96
N ALA A 181 15.90 0.35 -4.34
CA ALA A 181 16.22 -0.63 -3.31
C ALA A 181 16.55 0.02 -1.96
N LEU A 182 15.86 1.13 -1.62
CA LEU A 182 16.03 1.75 -0.30
C LEU A 182 15.63 0.75 0.79
N ASP A 183 16.54 0.43 1.70
CA ASP A 183 16.28 -0.50 2.80
C ASP A 183 15.21 0.10 3.74
N LEU A 184 14.12 -0.64 3.93
CA LEU A 184 13.08 -0.29 4.87
C LEU A 184 13.55 -0.63 6.30
N PRO A 185 13.40 0.26 7.29
CA PRO A 185 13.85 -0.04 8.66
C PRO A 185 13.02 -1.13 9.36
N ASP A 186 13.70 -1.96 10.16
CA ASP A 186 13.11 -3.05 10.97
C ASP A 186 12.06 -2.58 11.98
N ALA A 187 12.00 -1.28 12.28
CA ALA A 187 10.96 -0.67 13.10
C ALA A 187 9.53 -0.97 12.60
N LEU A 188 9.38 -1.35 11.32
CA LEU A 188 8.13 -1.88 10.76
C LEU A 188 7.57 -3.06 11.57
N PHE A 189 8.43 -3.98 11.99
CA PHE A 189 8.05 -5.19 12.72
C PHE A 189 7.54 -4.92 14.14
N GLY A 190 7.75 -3.71 14.66
CA GLY A 190 7.27 -3.26 15.97
C GLY A 190 5.81 -2.79 15.97
N MET A 191 5.03 -3.06 14.93
CA MET A 191 3.68 -2.50 14.74
C MET A 191 2.56 -3.57 14.82
N PRO A 192 2.25 -4.11 16.01
CA PRO A 192 1.26 -5.19 16.15
C PRO A 192 -0.19 -4.74 15.88
N ALA A 193 -0.45 -3.43 15.91
CA ALA A 193 -1.77 -2.85 15.66
C ALA A 193 -2.12 -2.74 14.17
N LEU A 194 -1.17 -2.99 13.25
CA LEU A 194 -1.40 -2.89 11.81
C LEU A 194 -2.51 -3.84 11.36
N THR A 195 -3.49 -3.27 10.67
CA THR A 195 -4.56 -3.96 9.96
C THR A 195 -4.39 -3.87 8.46
N ARG A 196 -3.76 -2.79 7.96
CA ARG A 196 -3.49 -2.58 6.53
C ARG A 196 -2.10 -2.00 6.36
N LEU A 197 -1.32 -2.59 5.45
CA LEU A 197 0.02 -2.14 5.12
C LEU A 197 0.19 -2.08 3.60
N TYR A 198 0.52 -0.92 3.06
CA TYR A 198 0.96 -0.75 1.66
C TYR A 198 2.37 -0.19 1.63
N LEU A 199 3.27 -0.87 0.92
CA LEU A 199 4.66 -0.47 0.73
C LEU A 199 4.93 -0.22 -0.74
N GLY A 200 5.68 0.84 -1.07
CA GLY A 200 6.09 1.11 -2.44
C GLY A 200 7.51 1.64 -2.60
N PHE A 201 8.23 1.11 -3.59
CA PHE A 201 9.63 1.49 -3.90
C PHE A 201 10.61 1.32 -2.73
N PHE A 202 10.52 0.19 -2.04
CA PHE A 202 11.43 -0.20 -0.96
C PHE A 202 12.06 -1.55 -1.23
N LYS A 203 13.18 -1.81 -0.57
CA LYS A 203 13.67 -3.15 -0.28
C LYS A 203 13.16 -3.56 1.10
N PHE A 204 12.50 -4.71 1.17
CA PHE A 204 11.95 -5.26 2.40
C PHE A 204 13.10 -5.67 3.35
N PRO A 205 12.96 -5.49 4.67
CA PRO A 205 14.03 -5.81 5.60
C PRO A 205 14.24 -7.32 5.73
N ASP A 206 15.48 -7.74 5.99
CA ASP A 206 15.86 -9.15 6.18
C ASP A 206 15.20 -9.72 7.45
N THR A 207 14.54 -10.87 7.29
CA THR A 207 13.81 -11.54 8.36
C THR A 207 14.60 -12.65 9.07
N ALA A 208 15.79 -13.04 8.57
CA ALA A 208 16.54 -14.19 9.07
C ALA A 208 16.95 -14.07 10.55
N GLY A 209 17.24 -12.85 11.01
CA GLY A 209 17.65 -12.57 12.39
C GLY A 209 16.52 -12.21 13.35
N LEU A 210 15.26 -12.18 12.89
CA LEU A 210 14.17 -11.66 13.70
C LEU A 210 13.72 -12.67 14.78
N PRO A 211 13.42 -12.18 16.00
CA PRO A 211 12.85 -13.03 17.05
C PRO A 211 11.53 -13.68 16.61
N ARG A 212 11.29 -14.92 17.03
CA ARG A 212 10.03 -15.66 16.78
C ARG A 212 8.79 -15.02 17.40
N THR A 213 8.93 -13.96 18.19
CA THR A 213 7.81 -13.18 18.76
C THR A 213 7.28 -12.14 17.77
N VAL A 214 8.09 -11.72 16.79
CA VAL A 214 7.70 -10.75 15.77
C VAL A 214 6.55 -11.31 14.93
N SER A 215 5.46 -10.56 14.83
CA SER A 215 4.29 -10.93 14.02
C SER A 215 3.46 -9.70 13.68
N PHE A 216 2.60 -9.85 12.68
CA PHE A 216 1.56 -8.90 12.32
C PHE A 216 0.19 -9.52 12.65
N PRO A 217 -0.19 -9.60 13.95
CA PRO A 217 -1.32 -10.41 14.40
C PRO A 217 -2.67 -9.92 13.85
N ASN A 218 -2.78 -8.63 13.55
CA ASN A 218 -4.03 -8.00 13.11
C ASN A 218 -4.03 -7.64 11.62
N LEU A 219 -2.96 -7.93 10.88
CA LEU A 219 -2.81 -7.49 9.49
C LEU A 219 -3.78 -8.29 8.61
N ARG A 220 -4.68 -7.57 7.95
CA ARG A 220 -5.73 -8.11 7.06
C ARG A 220 -5.44 -7.87 5.59
N GLU A 221 -4.71 -6.80 5.28
CA GLU A 221 -4.44 -6.39 3.91
C GLU A 221 -2.99 -5.96 3.76
N LEU A 222 -2.29 -6.59 2.82
CA LEU A 222 -0.90 -6.29 2.48
C LEU A 222 -0.80 -5.94 1.00
N GLY A 223 -0.35 -4.73 0.69
CA GLY A 223 -0.05 -4.25 -0.64
C GLY A 223 1.45 -4.02 -0.84
N LEU A 224 2.01 -4.60 -1.91
CA LEU A 224 3.40 -4.44 -2.29
C LEU A 224 3.47 -3.85 -3.70
N CYS A 225 3.99 -2.63 -3.80
CA CYS A 225 4.03 -1.83 -5.02
C CYS A 225 5.49 -1.64 -5.47
N THR A 226 5.99 -2.44 -6.42
CA THR A 226 7.40 -2.35 -6.84
C THR A 226 8.37 -2.49 -5.65
N VAL A 227 8.12 -3.45 -4.75
CA VAL A 227 8.95 -3.75 -3.58
C VAL A 227 9.90 -4.89 -3.90
N VAL A 228 11.17 -4.75 -3.52
CA VAL A 228 12.14 -5.86 -3.56
C VAL A 228 11.96 -6.69 -2.29
N ILE A 229 11.43 -7.90 -2.43
CA ILE A 229 11.25 -8.85 -1.32
C ILE A 229 11.71 -10.24 -1.76
N PHE A 230 12.52 -10.91 -0.94
CA PHE A 230 13.00 -12.25 -1.24
C PHE A 230 12.03 -13.32 -0.73
N GLY A 231 12.10 -14.53 -1.29
CA GLY A 231 11.24 -15.65 -0.95
C GLY A 231 11.13 -15.93 0.56
N PRO A 232 12.25 -16.07 1.31
CA PRO A 232 12.21 -16.31 2.75
C PRO A 232 11.49 -15.21 3.54
N ASP A 233 11.66 -13.95 3.15
CA ASP A 233 11.01 -12.81 3.81
C ASP A 233 9.51 -12.76 3.50
N MET A 234 9.11 -13.08 2.27
CA MET A 234 7.70 -13.23 1.91
C MET A 234 7.05 -14.39 2.69
N ASP A 235 7.70 -15.55 2.73
CA ASP A 235 7.23 -16.71 3.47
C ASP A 235 7.09 -16.38 4.97
N PHE A 236 8.04 -15.62 5.53
CA PHE A 236 7.95 -15.11 6.90
C PHE A 236 6.72 -14.21 7.07
N VAL A 237 6.52 -13.21 6.23
CA VAL A 237 5.38 -12.27 6.34
C VAL A 237 4.05 -13.02 6.27
N LEU A 238 3.89 -13.95 5.32
CA LEU A 238 2.67 -14.76 5.19
C LEU A 238 2.45 -15.68 6.41
N ALA A 239 3.50 -16.32 6.91
CA ALA A 239 3.42 -17.19 8.08
C ALA A 239 3.15 -16.43 9.39
N ARG A 240 3.60 -15.18 9.48
CA ARG A 240 3.51 -14.33 10.67
C ARG A 240 2.34 -13.33 10.64
N SER A 241 1.44 -13.47 9.68
CA SER A 241 0.23 -12.65 9.52
C SER A 241 -1.03 -13.53 9.52
N PRO A 242 -1.45 -14.07 10.68
CA PRO A 242 -2.53 -15.06 10.76
C PRO A 242 -3.94 -14.51 10.42
N ALA A 243 -4.10 -13.19 10.35
CA ALA A 243 -5.34 -12.52 10.00
C ALA A 243 -5.36 -12.00 8.54
N LEU A 244 -4.33 -12.31 7.74
CA LEU A 244 -4.16 -11.72 6.41
C LEU A 244 -5.18 -12.29 5.43
N GLU A 245 -6.11 -11.45 4.96
CA GLU A 245 -7.18 -11.83 4.05
C GLU A 245 -6.88 -11.45 2.60
N ILE A 246 -6.18 -10.32 2.39
CA ILE A 246 -5.94 -9.72 1.08
C ILE A 246 -4.44 -9.51 0.86
N LEU A 247 -3.92 -10.07 -0.24
CA LEU A 247 -2.57 -9.80 -0.73
C LEU A 247 -2.64 -9.13 -2.10
N CYS A 248 -2.05 -7.95 -2.23
CA CYS A 248 -1.99 -7.17 -3.45
C CYS A 248 -0.53 -7.00 -3.88
N ILE A 249 -0.17 -7.53 -5.05
CA ILE A 249 1.11 -7.29 -5.72
C ILE A 249 0.83 -6.38 -6.91
N GLN A 250 1.42 -5.18 -6.89
CA GLN A 250 1.12 -4.10 -7.83
C GLN A 250 2.41 -3.62 -8.49
N ALA A 251 2.40 -3.42 -9.81
CA ALA A 251 3.57 -2.91 -10.54
C ALA A 251 4.88 -3.67 -10.21
N ASN A 252 4.83 -5.01 -10.16
CA ASN A 252 5.99 -5.80 -9.77
C ASN A 252 7.05 -5.81 -10.87
N LEU A 253 8.27 -5.38 -10.51
CA LEU A 253 9.44 -5.35 -11.40
C LEU A 253 10.60 -6.26 -10.93
N PHE A 254 10.54 -6.76 -9.69
CA PHE A 254 11.70 -7.33 -9.01
C PHE A 254 11.48 -8.74 -8.48
N THR A 255 10.24 -9.11 -8.16
CA THR A 255 9.93 -10.44 -7.64
C THR A 255 9.76 -11.39 -8.81
N GLU A 256 10.55 -12.46 -8.88
CA GLU A 256 10.47 -13.46 -9.94
C GLU A 256 9.56 -14.64 -9.55
N ARG A 257 9.46 -14.94 -8.25
CA ARG A 257 8.69 -16.07 -7.74
C ARG A 257 7.91 -15.68 -6.49
N LEU A 258 6.61 -15.89 -6.52
CA LEU A 258 5.70 -15.72 -5.39
C LEU A 258 5.15 -17.08 -4.97
N ARG A 259 5.67 -17.60 -3.85
CA ARG A 259 5.11 -18.77 -3.19
C ARG A 259 4.06 -18.33 -2.18
N ILE A 260 2.84 -18.87 -2.29
CA ILE A 260 1.72 -18.54 -1.41
C ILE A 260 1.41 -19.73 -0.52
N VAL A 261 1.73 -19.56 0.77
CA VAL A 261 1.37 -20.48 1.86
C VAL A 261 0.70 -19.65 2.95
N SER A 262 -0.63 -19.72 3.05
CA SER A 262 -1.38 -18.98 4.07
C SER A 262 -2.68 -19.69 4.43
N ARG A 263 -3.08 -19.62 5.70
CA ARG A 263 -4.34 -20.19 6.19
C ARG A 263 -5.47 -19.17 6.25
N SER A 264 -5.20 -17.90 6.00
CA SER A 264 -6.19 -16.82 6.17
C SER A 264 -6.51 -16.09 4.87
N LEU A 265 -5.66 -16.21 3.84
CA LEU A 265 -5.83 -15.50 2.58
C LEU A 265 -7.14 -15.91 1.88
N ARG A 266 -7.90 -14.89 1.47
CA ARG A 266 -9.16 -15.00 0.73
C ARG A 266 -9.06 -14.40 -0.66
N CYS A 267 -8.21 -13.39 -0.84
CA CYS A 267 -8.01 -12.72 -2.12
C CYS A 267 -6.53 -12.45 -2.38
N VAL A 268 -6.07 -12.84 -3.56
CA VAL A 268 -4.75 -12.48 -4.09
C VAL A 268 -4.97 -11.72 -5.39
N GLN A 269 -4.37 -10.54 -5.48
CA GLN A 269 -4.41 -9.68 -6.66
C GLN A 269 -2.97 -9.44 -7.12
N VAL A 270 -2.67 -9.81 -8.36
CA VAL A 270 -1.40 -9.54 -9.02
C VAL A 270 -1.70 -8.70 -10.23
N VAL A 271 -1.23 -7.46 -10.21
CA VAL A 271 -1.72 -6.43 -11.11
C VAL A 271 -0.53 -5.65 -11.63
N VAL A 272 -0.38 -5.61 -12.96
CA VAL A 272 0.78 -5.03 -13.63
C VAL A 272 2.07 -5.69 -13.11
N ALA A 273 2.31 -6.95 -13.47
CA ALA A 273 3.50 -7.69 -13.06
C ALA A 273 4.18 -8.29 -14.29
N THR A 274 5.51 -8.21 -14.35
CA THR A 274 6.33 -8.84 -15.39
C THR A 274 7.15 -9.98 -14.78
N ASP A 275 7.28 -11.09 -15.51
CA ASP A 275 8.16 -12.22 -15.19
C ASP A 275 8.01 -12.77 -13.74
N LEU A 276 6.77 -12.88 -13.27
CA LEU A 276 6.46 -13.36 -11.92
C LEU A 276 5.77 -14.71 -11.96
N ASP A 277 6.44 -15.78 -11.55
CA ASP A 277 5.83 -17.09 -11.35
C ASP A 277 5.08 -17.13 -10.02
N ILE A 278 3.84 -17.62 -10.05
CA ILE A 278 2.98 -17.75 -8.87
C ILE A 278 2.82 -19.23 -8.54
N LEU A 279 3.25 -19.63 -7.36
CA LEU A 279 3.04 -20.97 -6.81
C LEU A 279 2.08 -20.88 -5.62
N LEU A 280 0.82 -21.19 -5.85
CA LEU A 280 -0.17 -21.37 -4.79
C LEU A 280 -0.02 -22.77 -4.19
N ALA A 281 0.84 -22.88 -3.18
CA ALA A 281 1.20 -24.16 -2.57
C ALA A 281 0.16 -24.61 -1.52
N TYR A 282 -0.36 -23.69 -0.71
CA TYR A 282 -1.38 -24.01 0.28
C TYR A 282 -2.14 -22.75 0.71
N ALA A 283 -3.39 -22.63 0.27
CA ALA A 283 -4.31 -21.61 0.75
C ALA A 283 -5.76 -22.12 0.69
N PRO A 284 -6.22 -22.86 1.72
CA PRO A 284 -7.50 -23.56 1.67
C PRO A 284 -8.70 -22.61 1.58
N HIS A 285 -8.58 -21.39 2.11
CA HIS A 285 -9.64 -20.38 2.14
C HIS A 285 -9.54 -19.35 1.01
N LEU A 286 -8.64 -19.54 0.05
CA LEU A 286 -8.48 -18.58 -1.05
C LEU A 286 -9.71 -18.66 -1.96
N GLU A 287 -10.48 -17.57 -2.03
CA GLU A 287 -11.68 -17.45 -2.85
C GLU A 287 -11.39 -16.87 -4.24
N ARG A 288 -10.43 -15.94 -4.30
CA ARG A 288 -10.19 -15.11 -5.49
C ARG A 288 -8.70 -14.99 -5.80
N LEU A 289 -8.31 -15.37 -7.01
CA LEU A 289 -7.00 -15.08 -7.60
C LEU A 289 -7.23 -14.22 -8.85
N ILE A 290 -6.79 -12.97 -8.81
CA ILE A 290 -6.93 -12.00 -9.89
C ILE A 290 -5.54 -11.69 -10.42
N VAL A 291 -5.29 -11.97 -11.69
CA VAL A 291 -4.01 -11.71 -12.32
C VAL A 291 -4.25 -10.85 -13.56
N TRP A 292 -3.88 -9.58 -13.53
CA TRP A 292 -4.03 -8.66 -14.66
C TRP A 292 -2.67 -8.08 -15.03
N SER A 293 -2.25 -8.17 -16.28
CA SER A 293 -1.00 -7.56 -16.75
C SER A 293 -1.28 -6.56 -17.85
N VAL A 294 -0.80 -5.33 -17.69
CA VAL A 294 -0.90 -4.26 -18.72
C VAL A 294 0.47 -3.98 -19.34
N LEU A 295 1.54 -4.49 -18.72
CA LEU A 295 2.93 -4.28 -19.14
C LEU A 295 3.54 -5.57 -19.73
N ALA A 296 2.71 -6.49 -20.23
CA ALA A 296 3.21 -7.67 -20.91
C ALA A 296 4.00 -7.23 -22.16
N ASN A 297 5.32 -7.23 -22.04
CA ASN A 297 6.17 -7.28 -23.22
C ASN A 297 5.88 -8.62 -23.91
N GLU A 298 6.02 -8.70 -25.24
CA GLU A 298 5.79 -9.92 -26.04
C GLU A 298 6.59 -11.17 -25.57
N ARG A 299 7.45 -11.03 -24.55
CA ARG A 299 8.32 -12.06 -23.97
C ARG A 299 7.98 -12.46 -22.52
N SER A 300 7.07 -11.77 -21.83
CA SER A 300 6.81 -12.10 -20.42
C SER A 300 5.91 -13.31 -20.31
N ASN A 301 6.46 -14.42 -19.80
CA ASN A 301 5.70 -15.62 -19.50
C ASN A 301 5.52 -15.73 -17.99
N MET A 302 4.26 -15.76 -17.54
CA MET A 302 3.91 -15.97 -16.13
C MET A 302 3.36 -17.38 -15.96
N THR A 303 3.99 -18.17 -15.09
CA THR A 303 3.47 -19.50 -14.74
C THR A 303 2.69 -19.41 -13.44
N ILE A 304 1.45 -19.90 -13.46
CA ILE A 304 0.57 -19.96 -12.28
C ILE A 304 0.32 -21.42 -11.97
N LYS A 305 0.94 -21.92 -10.89
CA LYS A 305 0.75 -23.29 -10.40
C LYS A 305 -0.14 -23.27 -9.17
N ILE A 306 -1.26 -23.98 -9.24
CA ILE A 306 -2.27 -24.05 -8.20
C ILE A 306 -2.32 -25.48 -7.68
N ALA A 307 -1.87 -25.69 -6.44
CA ALA A 307 -2.20 -26.89 -5.69
C ALA A 307 -3.71 -26.93 -5.39
N PRO A 308 -4.30 -28.08 -5.00
CA PRO A 308 -5.73 -28.18 -4.72
C PRO A 308 -6.22 -27.07 -3.76
N ALA A 309 -7.03 -26.16 -4.28
CA ALA A 309 -7.54 -24.98 -3.58
C ALA A 309 -9.08 -25.06 -3.51
N PRO A 310 -9.66 -25.66 -2.45
CA PRO A 310 -11.06 -26.06 -2.42
C PRO A 310 -12.05 -24.88 -2.43
N SER A 311 -11.65 -23.72 -1.90
CA SER A 311 -12.50 -22.53 -1.87
C SER A 311 -12.33 -21.60 -3.07
N LEU A 312 -11.42 -21.91 -4.02
CA LEU A 312 -11.09 -21.01 -5.11
C LEU A 312 -12.24 -20.96 -6.14
N SER A 313 -13.08 -19.93 -6.04
CA SER A 313 -14.26 -19.74 -6.89
C SER A 313 -13.98 -18.85 -8.11
N THR A 314 -12.96 -18.00 -8.03
CA THR A 314 -12.72 -16.98 -9.05
C THR A 314 -11.26 -16.90 -9.45
N LEU A 315 -11.03 -17.15 -10.73
CA LEU A 315 -9.76 -16.90 -11.40
C LEU A 315 -9.99 -15.86 -12.51
N GLY A 316 -9.45 -14.66 -12.33
CA GLY A 316 -9.71 -13.51 -13.20
C GLY A 316 -8.51 -13.11 -14.06
N TYR A 317 -8.81 -12.64 -15.28
CA TYR A 317 -7.90 -11.91 -16.18
C TYR A 317 -6.68 -12.68 -16.69
N LEU A 318 -6.79 -14.00 -16.85
CA LEU A 318 -5.74 -14.76 -17.50
C LEU A 318 -5.69 -14.47 -19.01
N GLU A 319 -4.53 -14.01 -19.47
CA GLU A 319 -4.21 -13.84 -20.89
C GLU A 319 -3.46 -15.08 -21.36
N PRO A 320 -4.09 -16.02 -22.09
CA PRO A 320 -3.49 -17.32 -22.42
C PRO A 320 -2.22 -17.23 -23.27
N GLU A 321 -2.03 -16.10 -23.95
CA GLU A 321 -0.83 -15.82 -24.75
C GLU A 321 0.41 -15.65 -23.86
N PHE A 322 0.23 -15.18 -22.62
CA PHE A 322 1.33 -14.84 -21.71
C PHE A 322 1.29 -15.64 -20.39
N HIS A 323 0.15 -16.24 -20.04
CA HIS A 323 -0.05 -16.94 -18.77
C HIS A 323 -0.22 -18.44 -18.98
N THR A 324 0.67 -19.24 -18.36
CA THR A 324 0.51 -20.69 -18.29
C THR A 324 -0.12 -21.06 -16.95
N LEU A 325 -1.31 -21.65 -16.98
CA LEU A 325 -2.01 -22.11 -15.77
C LEU A 325 -1.84 -23.63 -15.60
N GLU A 326 -1.34 -24.05 -14.45
CA GLU A 326 -1.26 -25.45 -14.03
C GLU A 326 -2.09 -25.64 -12.76
N VAL A 327 -3.04 -26.58 -12.79
CA VAL A 327 -3.83 -26.96 -11.61
C VAL A 327 -3.53 -28.42 -11.29
N GLY A 328 -2.92 -28.67 -10.13
CA GLY A 328 -2.36 -29.99 -9.80
C GLY A 328 -1.31 -30.41 -10.83
N ASN A 329 -1.57 -31.52 -11.54
CA ASN A 329 -0.70 -32.04 -12.60
C ASN A 329 -1.22 -31.71 -14.02
N THR A 330 -2.26 -30.89 -14.13
CA THR A 330 -2.91 -30.58 -15.41
C THR A 330 -2.56 -29.17 -15.85
N VAL A 331 -1.92 -29.05 -17.02
CA VAL A 331 -1.70 -27.77 -17.69
C VAL A 331 -2.97 -27.38 -18.43
N ILE A 332 -3.60 -26.27 -18.04
CA ILE A 332 -4.79 -25.73 -18.70
C ILE A 332 -4.33 -24.82 -19.84
N LYS A 333 -4.39 -25.33 -21.07
CA LYS A 333 -4.25 -24.52 -22.29
C LYS A 333 -5.62 -23.94 -22.66
N VAL A 334 -5.84 -22.64 -22.42
CA VAL A 334 -7.11 -21.99 -22.75
C VAL A 334 -7.22 -21.87 -24.27
N ILE A 335 -8.17 -22.60 -24.86
CA ILE A 335 -8.47 -22.55 -26.29
C ILE A 335 -9.32 -21.30 -26.56
N TYR A 336 -8.93 -20.51 -27.56
CA TYR A 336 -9.64 -19.31 -28.01
C TYR A 336 -11.12 -19.61 -28.32
N LEU A 337 -12.04 -19.23 -27.43
CA LEU A 337 -13.43 -18.99 -27.82
C LEU A 337 -13.49 -17.62 -28.51
N LEU A 338 -13.22 -17.57 -29.81
CA LEU A 338 -13.48 -16.40 -30.65
C LEU A 338 -15.00 -16.15 -30.69
N ASN A 339 -15.48 -15.12 -30.00
CA ASN A 339 -16.79 -14.54 -30.26
C ASN A 339 -16.66 -13.00 -30.32
N PRO A 340 -16.63 -12.39 -31.52
CA PRO A 340 -16.22 -11.00 -31.72
C PRO A 340 -17.28 -9.95 -31.37
N ARG A 341 -18.30 -10.27 -30.56
CA ARG A 341 -19.33 -9.30 -30.13
C ARG A 341 -19.56 -9.19 -28.62
N LEU A 342 -18.71 -9.82 -27.81
CA LEU A 342 -18.82 -9.80 -26.35
C LEU A 342 -17.48 -9.38 -25.74
N LEU A 343 -17.30 -8.07 -25.52
CA LEU A 343 -16.37 -7.53 -24.53
C LEU A 343 -16.89 -7.95 -23.14
N ILE A 344 -16.67 -9.22 -22.79
CA ILE A 344 -17.01 -9.78 -21.48
C ILE A 344 -15.70 -10.14 -20.80
N PHE A 345 -15.45 -9.46 -19.68
CA PHE A 345 -14.52 -9.83 -18.63
C PHE A 345 -14.60 -11.34 -18.36
N ARG A 346 -13.59 -12.09 -18.80
CA ARG A 346 -13.53 -13.55 -18.62
C ARG A 346 -13.10 -13.88 -17.20
N PHE A 347 -14.08 -14.14 -16.33
CA PHE A 347 -13.88 -14.91 -15.12
C PHE A 347 -13.96 -16.40 -15.46
N LEU A 348 -12.92 -17.17 -15.12
CA LEU A 348 -13.03 -18.62 -15.05
C LEU A 348 -13.67 -18.95 -13.70
N TYR A 349 -14.92 -19.39 -13.74
CA TYR A 349 -15.57 -20.02 -12.59
C TYR A 349 -15.17 -21.48 -12.57
N LEU A 350 -14.37 -21.87 -11.58
CA LEU A 350 -14.10 -23.28 -11.29
C LEU A 350 -15.35 -23.84 -10.61
N ARG A 351 -16.16 -24.63 -11.33
CA ARG A 351 -17.16 -25.49 -10.68
C ARG A 351 -16.42 -26.71 -10.14
N THR A 352 -16.40 -26.83 -8.81
CA THR A 352 -15.93 -28.01 -8.07
C THR A 352 -16.84 -29.21 -8.30
#